data_AF-E3VPJ1-F1
#
_entry.id   AF-E3VPJ1-F1
#
_cell.length_a   1.000
_cell.length_b   1.000
_cell.length_c   1.000
_cell.angle_alpha   90.00
_cell.angle_beta   90.00
_cell.angle_gamma   90.00
#
_symmetry.space_group_name_H-M   'P 1'
#
loop_
_entity.id
_entity.type
_entity.pdbx_description
1 polymer ?
#
loop_
_entity_poly.entity_id
_entity_poly.type
_entity_poly.pdbx_seq_one_letter_code
_entity_poly.pdbx_strand_id
1 'polypeptide(L)'
;LGDVLIGASAAVSDYNGIPDVSHIRDKLVEMTHLNESIYAAGIASSYQSQEMKSGVWQNDDMLANVCKHNVTRFPYEISRLAQDIAGGLMVTMPSEQDFKHPVAGPLLKKYLAGRKGV
;
A
#
# COMPACT_ATOMS: atom_id res chain seq x y z
N LEU A 1 -4.74 5.98 -1.34
CA LEU A 1 -4.80 4.59 -0.78
C LEU A 1 -3.44 3.93 -0.91
N GLY A 2 -2.85 3.88 -2.12
CA GLY A 2 -1.55 3.26 -2.34
C GLY A 2 -0.45 3.81 -1.44
N ASP A 3 -0.36 5.13 -1.27
CA ASP A 3 0.70 5.75 -0.44
C ASP A 3 0.69 5.29 1.02
N VAL A 4 -0.49 5.15 1.61
CA VAL A 4 -0.64 4.67 2.99
C VAL A 4 -0.20 3.22 3.10
N LEU A 5 -0.57 2.37 2.13
CA LEU A 5 -0.19 0.96 2.13
C LEU A 5 1.31 0.77 1.87
N ILE A 6 1.90 1.55 0.96
CA ILE A 6 3.34 1.60 0.71
C ILE A 6 4.08 2.02 1.99
N GLY A 7 3.60 3.08 2.65
CA GLY A 7 4.15 3.54 3.94
C GLY A 7 4.07 2.47 5.03
N ALA A 8 2.94 1.76 5.13
CA ALA A 8 2.78 0.65 6.07
C ALA A 8 3.74 -0.51 5.76
N SER A 9 3.94 -0.84 4.48
CA SER A 9 4.93 -1.85 4.04
C SER A 9 6.37 -1.44 4.35
N ALA A 10 6.71 -0.15 4.19
CA ALA A 10 8.02 0.36 4.58
C ALA A 10 8.21 0.36 6.11
N ALA A 11 7.17 0.70 6.87
CA ALA A 11 7.23 0.68 8.34
C ALA A 11 7.42 -0.74 8.88
N VAL A 12 6.67 -1.72 8.37
CA VAL A 12 6.81 -3.12 8.84
C VAL A 12 8.15 -3.72 8.44
N SER A 13 8.74 -3.34 7.29
CA SER A 13 10.08 -3.79 6.93
C SER A 13 11.16 -3.22 7.86
N ASP A 14 11.02 -1.97 8.31
CA ASP A 14 11.88 -1.38 9.34
C ASP A 14 11.69 -2.08 10.69
N TYR A 15 10.45 -2.33 11.11
CA TYR A 15 10.16 -3.04 12.35
C TYR A 15 10.74 -4.47 12.35
N ASN A 16 10.74 -5.13 11.20
CA ASN A 16 11.36 -6.44 10.99
C ASN A 16 12.90 -6.36 10.85
N GLY A 17 13.49 -5.18 10.79
CA GLY A 17 14.95 -4.97 10.71
C GLY A 17 15.57 -5.25 9.35
N ILE A 18 14.77 -5.20 8.28
CA ILE A 18 15.23 -5.46 6.90
C ILE A 18 14.85 -4.31 5.93
N PRO A 19 14.98 -3.03 6.28
CA PRO A 19 14.55 -1.93 5.40
C PRO A 19 15.40 -1.83 4.12
N ASP A 20 16.67 -2.25 4.17
CA ASP A 20 17.64 -2.02 3.11
C ASP A 20 17.87 -3.22 2.17
N VAL A 21 17.21 -4.35 2.42
CA VAL A 21 17.40 -5.53 1.57
C VAL A 21 16.81 -5.27 0.17
N SER A 22 17.56 -5.65 -0.87
CA SER A 22 17.27 -5.27 -2.25
C SER A 22 15.86 -5.63 -2.70
N HIS A 23 15.41 -6.86 -2.44
CA HIS A 23 14.09 -7.30 -2.88
C HIS A 23 12.94 -6.59 -2.16
N ILE A 24 13.13 -6.00 -0.98
CA ILE A 24 12.09 -5.18 -0.32
C ILE A 24 12.03 -3.82 -0.99
N ARG A 25 13.20 -3.20 -1.23
CA ARG A 25 13.31 -1.92 -1.93
C ARG A 25 12.70 -2.00 -3.33
N ASP A 26 13.02 -3.04 -4.09
CA ASP A 26 12.47 -3.23 -5.44
C ASP A 26 10.93 -3.37 -5.42
N LYS A 27 10.38 -4.10 -4.44
CA LYS A 27 8.92 -4.22 -4.29
C LYS A 27 8.27 -2.88 -3.91
N LEU A 28 8.87 -2.10 -3.02
CA LEU A 28 8.37 -0.76 -2.67
C LEU A 28 8.40 0.18 -3.88
N VAL A 29 9.47 0.12 -4.68
CA VAL A 29 9.57 0.87 -5.95
C VAL A 29 8.47 0.45 -6.92
N GLU A 30 8.21 -0.85 -7.07
CA GLU A 30 7.14 -1.35 -7.94
C GLU A 30 5.76 -0.88 -7.45
N MET A 31 5.50 -0.93 -6.14
CA MET A 31 4.25 -0.41 -5.57
C MET A 31 4.08 1.08 -5.87
N THR A 32 5.13 1.89 -5.75
CA THR A 32 5.12 3.32 -6.12
C THR A 32 4.87 3.51 -7.61
N HIS A 33 5.57 2.77 -8.48
CA HIS A 33 5.40 2.84 -9.93
C HIS A 33 3.95 2.55 -10.35
N LEU A 34 3.35 1.50 -9.80
CA LEU A 34 1.97 1.12 -10.09
C LEU A 34 0.96 2.17 -9.60
N ASN A 35 1.19 2.74 -8.41
CA ASN A 35 0.33 3.80 -7.85
C ASN A 35 0.41 5.08 -8.69
N GLU A 36 1.63 5.52 -9.03
CA GLU A 36 1.85 6.71 -9.85
C GLU A 36 1.34 6.54 -11.29
N SER A 37 1.35 5.32 -11.84
CA SER A 37 0.78 5.06 -13.16
C SER A 37 -0.73 5.30 -13.22
N ILE A 38 -1.46 4.98 -12.14
CA ILE A 38 -2.89 5.31 -12.01
C ILE A 38 -3.07 6.82 -11.91
N TYR A 39 -2.29 7.47 -11.03
CA TYR A 39 -2.36 8.90 -10.82
C TYR A 39 -2.11 9.66 -12.13
N ALA A 40 -1.04 9.32 -12.85
CA ALA A 40 -0.67 9.91 -14.13
C ALA A 40 -1.80 9.81 -15.18
N ALA A 41 -2.44 8.64 -15.32
CA ALA A 41 -3.55 8.48 -16.24
C ALA A 41 -4.77 9.35 -15.85
N GLY A 42 -5.06 9.45 -14.56
CA GLY A 42 -6.13 10.30 -14.03
C GLY A 42 -5.90 11.79 -14.31
N ILE A 43 -4.72 12.31 -13.97
CA ILE A 43 -4.40 13.72 -14.23
C ILE A 43 -4.35 14.01 -15.72
N ALA A 44 -3.83 13.09 -16.55
CA ALA A 44 -3.78 13.28 -18.00
C ALA A 44 -5.20 13.41 -18.59
N SER A 45 -6.15 12.59 -18.12
CA SER A 45 -7.57 12.72 -18.48
C SER A 45 -8.13 14.09 -18.10
N SER A 46 -7.83 14.58 -16.90
CA SER A 46 -8.26 15.91 -16.44
C SER A 46 -7.63 17.05 -17.24
N TYR A 47 -6.34 16.97 -17.58
CA TYR A 47 -5.64 17.99 -18.36
C TYR A 47 -6.14 18.07 -19.81
N GLN A 48 -6.62 16.95 -20.36
CA GLN A 48 -7.20 16.89 -21.71
C GLN A 48 -8.70 17.21 -21.73
N SER A 49 -9.23 17.83 -20.68
CA SER A 49 -10.64 18.19 -20.60
C SER A 49 -11.07 19.19 -21.69
N GLN A 50 -12.32 19.12 -22.10
CA GLN A 50 -12.94 20.04 -23.06
C GLN A 50 -14.19 20.70 -22.45
N GLU A 51 -14.44 21.94 -22.85
CA GLU A 51 -15.65 22.67 -22.45
C GLU A 51 -16.87 22.18 -23.23
N MET A 52 -17.95 21.88 -22.51
CA MET A 52 -19.21 21.42 -23.07
C MET A 52 -20.17 22.59 -23.34
N LYS A 53 -21.28 22.35 -24.03
CA LYS A 53 -22.29 23.40 -24.35
C LYS A 53 -22.85 24.14 -23.12
N SER A 54 -22.82 23.52 -21.94
CA SER A 54 -23.27 24.12 -20.68
C SER A 54 -22.18 24.94 -19.96
N GLY A 55 -20.95 24.99 -20.48
CA GLY A 55 -19.79 25.61 -19.84
C GLY A 55 -19.08 24.74 -18.80
N VAL A 56 -19.55 23.51 -18.56
CA VAL A 56 -18.83 22.54 -17.70
C VAL A 56 -17.64 21.97 -18.47
N TRP A 57 -16.52 21.77 -17.77
CA TRP A 57 -15.36 21.07 -18.31
C TRP A 57 -15.47 19.58 -18.03
N GLN A 58 -15.47 18.77 -19.09
CA GLN A 58 -15.48 17.31 -18.99
C GLN A 58 -14.11 16.76 -19.37
N ASN A 59 -13.56 15.89 -18.53
CA ASN A 59 -12.29 15.22 -18.76
C ASN A 59 -12.35 14.25 -19.96
N ASP A 60 -11.19 13.89 -20.51
CA ASP A 60 -11.11 12.95 -21.64
C ASP A 60 -11.57 11.54 -21.23
N ASP A 61 -12.59 11.03 -21.91
CA ASP A 61 -13.26 9.77 -21.56
C ASP A 61 -12.39 8.54 -21.85
N MET A 62 -11.59 8.56 -22.92
CA MET A 62 -10.70 7.44 -23.25
C MET A 62 -9.64 7.27 -22.16
N LEU A 63 -8.98 8.35 -21.75
CA LEU A 63 -7.98 8.34 -20.68
C LEU A 63 -8.61 8.00 -19.31
N ALA A 64 -9.85 8.43 -19.06
CA ALA A 64 -10.58 8.04 -17.85
C ALA A 64 -10.82 6.53 -17.79
N ASN A 65 -11.20 5.92 -18.92
CA ASN A 65 -11.39 4.48 -19.02
C ASN A 65 -10.07 3.71 -18.84
N VAL A 66 -8.96 4.21 -19.39
CA VAL A 66 -7.62 3.65 -19.15
C VAL A 66 -7.24 3.72 -17.67
N CYS A 67 -7.44 4.89 -17.04
CA CYS A 67 -7.21 5.06 -15.61
C CYS A 67 -8.02 4.03 -14.79
N LYS A 68 -9.32 3.91 -15.09
CA LYS A 68 -10.18 2.95 -14.40
C LYS A 68 -9.73 1.51 -14.61
N HIS A 69 -9.29 1.14 -15.81
CA HIS A 69 -8.81 -0.21 -16.09
C HIS A 69 -7.51 -0.55 -15.34
N ASN A 70 -6.61 0.42 -15.15
CA ASN A 70 -5.44 0.24 -14.29
C ASN A 70 -5.86 0.07 -12.81
N VAL A 71 -6.84 0.85 -12.34
CA VAL A 71 -7.39 0.75 -10.98
C VAL A 71 -8.04 -0.61 -10.70
N THR A 72 -8.58 -1.32 -11.68
CA THR A 72 -9.13 -2.66 -11.42
C THR A 72 -8.06 -3.74 -11.27
N ARG A 73 -6.79 -3.43 -11.55
CA ARG A 73 -5.68 -4.40 -11.60
C ARG A 73 -4.61 -4.11 -10.56
N PHE A 74 -4.01 -2.93 -10.61
CA PHE A 74 -2.82 -2.62 -9.82
C PHE A 74 -3.03 -2.63 -8.30
N PRO A 75 -4.18 -2.22 -7.75
CA PRO A 75 -4.41 -2.32 -6.30
C PRO A 75 -4.28 -3.75 -5.76
N TYR A 76 -4.62 -4.77 -6.56
CA TYR A 76 -4.44 -6.17 -6.16
C TYR A 76 -2.96 -6.55 -6.06
N GLU A 77 -2.14 -6.09 -7.01
CA GLU A 77 -0.70 -6.37 -6.99
C GLU A 77 0.01 -5.59 -5.86
N ILE A 78 -0.34 -4.31 -5.67
CA ILE A 78 0.16 -3.52 -4.53
C ILE A 78 -0.18 -4.21 -3.20
N SER A 79 -1.42 -4.70 -3.05
CA SER A 79 -1.83 -5.47 -1.88
C SER A 79 -1.02 -6.75 -1.73
N ARG A 80 -0.84 -7.53 -2.81
CA ARG A 80 -0.05 -8.77 -2.79
C ARG A 80 1.39 -8.52 -2.33
N LEU A 81 2.04 -7.47 -2.85
CA LEU A 81 3.39 -7.07 -2.46
C LEU A 81 3.46 -6.60 -1.00
N ALA A 82 2.45 -5.88 -0.53
CA ALA A 82 2.37 -5.47 0.87
C ALA A 82 2.30 -6.66 1.83
N GLN A 83 1.55 -7.71 1.49
CA GLN A 83 1.46 -8.93 2.30
C GLN A 83 2.79 -9.70 2.33
N ASP A 84 3.46 -9.78 1.18
CA ASP A 84 4.79 -10.39 1.06
C ASP A 84 5.82 -9.67 1.95
N ILE A 85 5.84 -8.33 1.94
CA ILE A 85 6.72 -7.52 2.80
C ILE A 85 6.35 -7.67 4.29
N ALA A 86 5.06 -7.70 4.63
CA ALA A 86 4.61 -7.77 6.02
C ALA A 86 4.88 -9.13 6.68
N GLY A 87 4.81 -10.22 5.91
CA GLY A 87 4.96 -11.58 6.41
C GLY A 87 3.72 -12.13 7.12
N GLY A 88 3.84 -13.36 7.63
CA GLY A 88 2.69 -14.15 8.11
C GLY A 88 1.96 -13.59 9.33
N LEU A 89 2.64 -12.76 10.15
CA LEU A 89 2.01 -12.20 11.36
C LEU A 89 0.82 -11.29 11.03
N MET A 90 0.76 -10.72 9.82
CA MET A 90 -0.36 -9.91 9.36
C MET A 90 -1.70 -10.67 9.40
N VAL A 91 -1.68 -12.00 9.25
CA VAL A 91 -2.89 -12.86 9.28
C VAL A 91 -2.93 -13.81 10.49
N THR A 92 -1.90 -13.80 11.34
CA THR A 92 -1.82 -14.69 12.53
C THR A 92 -1.64 -13.93 13.84
N MET A 93 -1.75 -12.60 13.84
CA MET A 93 -1.64 -11.78 15.04
C MET A 93 -2.66 -12.22 16.11
N PRO A 94 -2.23 -12.48 17.36
CA PRO A 94 -3.14 -12.73 18.47
C PRO A 94 -4.08 -11.56 18.71
N SER A 95 -5.21 -11.82 19.35
CA SER A 95 -6.20 -10.77 19.61
C SER A 95 -5.67 -9.74 20.61
N GLU A 96 -6.21 -8.53 20.58
CA GLU A 96 -5.88 -7.52 21.59
C GLU A 96 -6.20 -7.99 23.02
N GLN A 97 -7.19 -8.88 23.19
CA GLN A 97 -7.53 -9.46 24.49
C GLN A 97 -6.39 -10.33 25.02
N ASP A 98 -5.69 -11.06 24.15
CA ASP A 98 -4.52 -11.85 24.52
C ASP A 98 -3.36 -10.95 24.98
N PHE A 99 -3.17 -9.80 24.31
CA PHE A 99 -2.18 -8.80 24.71
C PHE A 99 -2.48 -8.15 26.07
N LYS A 100 -3.76 -8.04 26.43
CA LYS A 100 -4.22 -7.53 27.74
C LYS A 100 -4.28 -8.63 28.81
N HIS A 101 -4.21 -9.90 28.45
CA HIS A 101 -4.28 -11.03 29.39
C HIS A 101 -3.04 -11.04 30.31
N PRO A 102 -3.21 -11.19 31.64
CA PRO A 102 -2.12 -11.05 32.60
C PRO A 102 -0.99 -12.08 32.43
N VAL A 103 -1.29 -13.25 31.84
CA VAL A 103 -0.30 -14.31 31.59
C VAL A 103 0.24 -14.27 30.16
N ALA A 104 -0.63 -14.07 29.16
CA ALA A 104 -0.23 -14.17 27.75
C ALA A 104 0.41 -12.87 27.26
N GLY A 105 -0.11 -11.72 27.67
CA GLY A 105 0.38 -10.40 27.26
C GLY A 105 1.89 -10.19 27.48
N PRO A 106 2.46 -10.52 28.66
CA PRO A 106 3.91 -10.45 28.87
C PRO A 106 4.72 -11.35 27.93
N LEU A 107 4.19 -12.54 27.59
CA LEU A 107 4.84 -13.46 26.64
C LEU A 107 4.78 -12.92 25.21
N LEU A 108 3.63 -12.41 24.78
CA LEU A 108 3.45 -11.82 23.46
C LEU A 108 4.38 -10.63 23.23
N LYS A 109 4.49 -9.72 24.21
CA LYS A 109 5.42 -8.58 24.14
C LYS A 109 6.88 -9.01 24.03
N LYS A 110 7.25 -10.15 24.62
CA LYS A 110 8.60 -10.71 24.53
C LYS A 110 8.88 -11.37 23.18
N TYR A 111 7.95 -12.18 22.67
CA TYR A 111 8.18 -13.03 21.50
C TYR A 111 7.80 -12.38 20.16
N LEU A 112 6.93 -11.37 20.17
CA LEU A 112 6.55 -10.58 18.98
C LEU A 112 7.29 -9.24 18.90
N ALA A 113 8.46 -9.15 19.54
CA ALA A 113 9.31 -7.97 19.45
C ALA A 113 9.89 -7.84 18.03
N GLY A 114 9.99 -6.59 17.54
CA GLY A 114 10.70 -6.29 16.30
C GLY A 114 12.21 -6.19 16.51
N ARG A 115 12.89 -5.44 15.63
CA ARG A 115 14.27 -5.04 15.86
C ARG A 115 14.40 -4.24 17.16
N LYS A 116 15.61 -4.19 17.71
CA LYS A 116 15.89 -3.40 18.93
C LYS A 116 15.40 -1.95 18.77
N GLY A 117 14.59 -1.49 19.73
CA GLY A 117 14.02 -0.14 19.77
C GLY A 117 12.59 -0.03 19.21
N VAL A 118 12.02 -1.15 18.76
CA VAL A 118 10.63 -1.34 18.34
C VAL A 118 9.98 -2.34 19.29
#